data_AF-A0A0B7BIS3-F1
#
_entry.id   AF-A0A0B7BIS3-F1
#
_cell.length_a   1.000
_cell.length_b   1.000
_cell.length_c   1.000
_cell.angle_alpha   90.00
_cell.angle_beta   90.00
_cell.angle_gamma   90.00
#
_symmetry.space_group_name_H-M   'P 1'
#
loop_
_entity.id
_entity.type
_entity.pdbx_description
1 polymer ?
#
loop_
_entity_poly.entity_id
_entity_poly.type
_entity_poly.pdbx_seq_one_letter_code
_entity_poly.pdbx_strand_id
1 'polypeptide(L)'
;MGSLDEHVLNLNTLNPNVIELQYAVRGPIVIRATEIEKELKTGKKKPFTRVVKANIGDCHATGQKPVTFIRQVLALCNYPDLLDLTVFPEDAKAKARKILSDCKVKVLVHILTAVVYK
;
A
#
# COMPACT_ATOMS: atom_id res chain seq x y z
N MET A 1 0.59 31.58 31.80
CA MET A 1 -0.25 30.36 31.85
C MET A 1 -1.01 30.30 30.53
N GLY A 2 -0.56 29.47 29.59
CA GLY A 2 -1.29 29.26 28.32
C GLY A 2 -2.62 28.57 28.60
N SER A 3 -3.69 28.97 27.93
CA SER A 3 -5.00 28.34 28.10
C SER A 3 -4.95 26.90 27.60
N LEU A 4 -5.73 26.00 28.21
CA LEU A 4 -5.83 24.60 27.78
C LEU A 4 -6.23 24.46 26.30
N ASP A 5 -6.95 25.46 25.76
CA ASP A 5 -7.38 25.50 24.36
C ASP A 5 -6.21 25.68 23.37
N GLU A 6 -5.10 26.27 23.80
CA GLU A 6 -3.93 26.54 22.96
C GLU A 6 -3.17 25.24 22.59
N HIS A 7 -3.45 24.13 23.27
CA HIS A 7 -2.79 22.83 23.07
C HIS A 7 -3.75 21.73 22.58
N VAL A 8 -5.00 22.09 22.26
CA VAL A 8 -6.00 21.16 21.70
C VAL A 8 -6.00 21.30 20.18
N LEU A 9 -5.76 20.20 19.47
CA LEU A 9 -5.84 20.16 18.02
C LEU A 9 -7.30 20.32 17.56
N ASN A 10 -7.58 21.41 16.85
CA ASN A 10 -8.87 21.71 16.23
C ASN A 10 -8.65 22.50 14.93
N LEU A 11 -9.71 22.79 14.17
CA LEU A 11 -9.59 23.51 12.90
C LEU A 11 -9.00 24.93 13.05
N ASN A 12 -9.18 25.58 14.20
CA ASN A 12 -8.66 26.93 14.46
C ASN A 12 -7.19 26.90 14.89
N THR A 13 -6.70 25.80 15.46
CA THR A 13 -5.30 25.62 15.89
C THR A 13 -4.42 24.93 14.84
N LEU A 14 -5.02 24.47 13.73
CA LEU A 14 -4.31 23.88 12.60
C LEU A 14 -3.60 24.96 11.76
N ASN A 15 -2.46 24.59 11.18
CA ASN A 15 -1.73 25.45 10.25
C ASN A 15 -2.64 25.83 9.06
N PRO A 16 -2.89 27.13 8.80
CA PRO A 16 -3.75 27.58 7.72
C PRO A 16 -3.37 27.01 6.35
N ASN A 17 -2.08 26.80 6.09
CA ASN A 17 -1.60 26.23 4.83
C ASN A 17 -2.09 24.78 4.62
N VAL A 18 -2.34 24.02 5.69
CA VAL A 18 -2.90 22.66 5.60
C VAL A 18 -4.40 22.70 5.30
N ILE A 19 -5.10 23.72 5.78
CA ILE A 19 -6.53 23.93 5.54
C ILE A 19 -6.76 24.34 4.08
N GLU A 20 -5.91 25.21 3.55
CA GLU A 20 -5.98 25.69 2.16
C GLU A 20 -5.47 24.66 1.14
N LEU A 21 -4.61 23.72 1.55
CA LEU A 21 -4.02 22.71 0.67
C LEU A 21 -5.10 21.82 0.04
N GLN A 22 -5.16 21.80 -1.29
CA GLN A 22 -6.06 20.93 -2.03
C GLN A 22 -5.32 19.78 -2.71
N TYR A 23 -5.75 18.55 -2.43
CA TYR A 23 -5.25 17.35 -3.10
C TYR A 23 -6.36 16.72 -3.95
N ALA A 24 -6.55 17.27 -5.15
CA ALA A 24 -7.66 16.93 -6.04
C ALA A 24 -7.77 15.43 -6.40
N VAL A 25 -6.64 14.73 -6.43
CA VAL A 25 -6.54 13.29 -6.76
C VAL A 25 -7.30 12.42 -5.75
N ARG A 26 -7.50 12.89 -4.51
CA ARG A 26 -8.34 12.27 -3.47
C ARG A 26 -9.40 13.23 -2.93
N GLY A 27 -9.91 14.10 -3.80
CA GLY A 27 -10.91 15.11 -3.46
C GLY A 27 -12.36 14.59 -3.46
N PRO A 28 -13.34 15.50 -3.62
CA PRO A 28 -14.78 15.20 -3.49
C PRO A 28 -15.30 14.07 -4.39
N ILE A 29 -14.75 13.93 -5.59
CA ILE A 29 -15.15 12.88 -6.54
C ILE A 29 -14.86 11.49 -5.95
N VAL A 30 -13.69 11.31 -5.32
CA VAL A 30 -13.30 10.02 -4.73
C VAL A 30 -14.13 9.72 -3.49
N ILE A 31 -14.41 10.75 -2.68
CA ILE A 31 -15.31 10.64 -1.52
C ILE A 31 -16.69 10.15 -1.98
N ARG A 32 -17.28 10.81 -2.99
CA ARG A 32 -18.59 10.43 -3.54
C ARG A 32 -18.57 9.04 -4.17
N ALA A 33 -17.49 8.67 -4.87
CA ALA A 33 -17.32 7.33 -5.42
C ALA A 33 -17.37 6.26 -4.31
N THR A 34 -16.74 6.50 -3.16
CA THR A 34 -16.78 5.59 -2.02
C THR A 34 -18.15 5.53 -1.32
N GLU A 35 -18.89 6.63 -1.27
CA GLU A 35 -20.29 6.59 -0.82
C GLU A 35 -21.15 5.73 -1.75
N ILE A 36 -21.00 5.89 -3.07
CA ILE A 36 -21.72 5.10 -4.07
C ILE A 36 -21.37 3.61 -3.94
N GLU A 37 -20.10 3.26 -3.70
CA GLU A 37 -19.70 1.88 -3.41
C GLU A 37 -20.44 1.30 -2.19
N LYS A 38 -20.61 2.09 -1.12
CA LYS A 38 -21.38 1.68 0.06
C LYS A 38 -22.88 1.53 -0.27
N GLU A 39 -23.44 2.48 -1.01
CA GLU A 39 -24.84 2.43 -1.46
C GLU A 39 -25.12 1.15 -2.27
N LEU A 40 -24.25 0.80 -3.22
CA LEU A 40 -24.35 -0.42 -4.02
C LEU A 40 -24.27 -1.69 -3.14
N LYS A 41 -23.37 -1.72 -2.14
CA LYS A 41 -23.28 -2.84 -1.18
C LYS A 41 -24.55 -3.02 -0.34
N THR A 42 -25.25 -1.94 -0.03
CA THR A 42 -26.55 -1.98 0.67
C THR A 42 -27.74 -2.33 -0.25
N GLY A 43 -27.50 -2.62 -1.52
CA GLY A 43 -28.55 -3.02 -2.48
C GLY A 43 -29.31 -1.86 -3.11
N LYS A 44 -28.83 -0.60 -2.97
CA LYS A 44 -29.46 0.53 -3.68
C LYS A 44 -29.28 0.37 -5.18
N LYS A 45 -30.38 0.44 -5.93
CA LYS A 45 -30.36 0.38 -7.41
C LYS A 45 -29.73 1.65 -7.98
N LYS A 46 -28.80 1.48 -8.91
CA LYS A 46 -28.13 2.51 -9.72
C LYS A 46 -28.05 2.00 -11.16
N PRO A 47 -27.81 2.87 -12.16
CA PRO A 47 -27.66 2.44 -13.56
C PRO A 47 -26.38 1.63 -13.85
N PHE A 48 -25.62 1.27 -12.83
CA PHE A 48 -24.38 0.49 -12.91
C PHE A 48 -24.26 -0.41 -11.67
N THR A 49 -23.49 -1.49 -11.78
CA THR A 49 -23.34 -2.50 -10.72
C THR A 49 -22.08 -2.33 -9.88
N ARG A 50 -21.10 -1.57 -10.37
CA ARG A 50 -19.85 -1.29 -9.66
C ARG A 50 -19.31 0.09 -10.01
N VAL A 51 -18.48 0.62 -9.10
CA VAL A 51 -17.65 1.80 -9.33
C VAL A 51 -16.26 1.34 -9.75
N VAL A 52 -15.67 1.99 -10.76
CA VAL A 52 -14.27 1.78 -11.16
C VAL A 52 -13.51 3.09 -10.91
N LYS A 53 -12.50 3.05 -10.04
CA LYS A 53 -11.69 4.21 -9.67
C LYS A 53 -10.57 4.41 -10.70
N ALA A 54 -10.85 5.19 -11.73
CA ALA A 54 -9.89 5.57 -12.78
C ALA A 54 -9.23 6.94 -12.52
N ASN A 55 -9.32 7.46 -11.30
CA ASN A 55 -8.78 8.77 -10.91
C ASN A 55 -7.29 8.74 -10.53
N ILE A 56 -6.74 7.56 -10.26
CA ILE A 56 -5.32 7.33 -9.99
C ILE A 56 -4.78 6.28 -10.94
N GLY A 57 -3.49 6.37 -11.29
CA GLY A 57 -2.77 5.38 -12.07
C GLY A 57 -2.49 4.08 -11.30
N ASP A 58 -3.52 3.48 -10.68
CA ASP A 58 -3.44 2.16 -10.05
C ASP A 58 -3.97 1.11 -11.01
N CYS A 59 -3.09 0.65 -11.90
CA CYS A 59 -3.47 -0.30 -12.93
C CYS A 59 -3.91 -1.66 -12.35
N HIS A 60 -3.38 -2.05 -11.18
CA HIS A 60 -3.77 -3.28 -10.50
C HIS A 60 -5.21 -3.19 -9.99
N ALA A 61 -5.62 -2.04 -9.44
CA ALA A 61 -7.02 -1.80 -9.05
C ALA A 61 -7.99 -1.85 -10.24
N THR A 62 -7.51 -1.56 -11.45
CA THR A 62 -8.27 -1.69 -12.69
C THR A 62 -8.17 -3.07 -13.37
N GLY A 63 -7.54 -4.05 -12.72
CA GLY A 63 -7.50 -5.44 -13.18
C GLY A 63 -6.25 -5.87 -13.94
N GLN A 64 -5.21 -5.02 -14.01
CA GLN A 64 -3.91 -5.47 -14.52
C GLN A 64 -3.39 -6.60 -13.62
N LYS A 65 -3.04 -7.74 -14.23
CA LYS A 65 -2.40 -8.83 -13.50
C LYS A 65 -0.96 -8.43 -13.13
N PRO A 66 -0.53 -8.66 -11.88
CA PRO A 66 0.86 -8.45 -11.52
C PRO A 66 1.82 -9.28 -12.38
N VAL A 67 3.01 -8.75 -12.63
CA VAL A 67 4.05 -9.48 -13.37
C VAL A 67 4.65 -10.58 -12.50
N THR A 68 4.52 -11.83 -12.93
CA THR A 68 4.93 -13.03 -12.18
C THR A 68 6.39 -12.99 -11.75
N PHE A 69 7.30 -12.68 -12.68
CA PHE A 69 8.73 -12.64 -12.40
C PHE A 69 9.08 -11.66 -11.26
N ILE A 70 8.51 -10.45 -11.29
CA ILE A 70 8.72 -9.44 -10.25
C ILE A 70 8.24 -9.96 -8.89
N ARG A 71 7.06 -10.59 -8.86
CA ARG A 71 6.52 -11.17 -7.60
C ARG A 71 7.38 -12.30 -7.05
N GLN A 72 7.90 -13.17 -7.92
CA GLN A 72 8.78 -14.27 -7.52
C GLN A 72 10.08 -13.75 -6.92
N VAL A 73 10.73 -12.79 -7.58
CA VAL A 73 11.96 -12.16 -7.06
C VAL A 73 11.72 -11.48 -5.72
N LEU A 74 10.61 -10.72 -5.59
CA LEU A 74 10.26 -10.07 -4.32
C LEU A 74 10.00 -11.09 -3.19
N ALA A 75 9.29 -12.18 -3.47
CA ALA A 75 9.04 -13.23 -2.50
C ALA A 75 10.35 -13.88 -2.01
N LEU A 76 11.26 -14.19 -2.94
CA LEU A 76 12.57 -14.77 -2.64
C LEU A 76 13.48 -13.81 -1.86
N CYS A 77 13.41 -12.50 -2.14
CA CYS A 77 14.14 -11.50 -1.37
C CYS A 77 13.58 -11.33 0.05
N ASN A 78 12.25 -11.45 0.22
CA ASN A 78 11.57 -11.25 1.49
C ASN A 78 11.63 -12.49 2.40
N TYR A 79 11.74 -13.69 1.81
CA TYR A 79 11.92 -14.94 2.53
C TYR A 79 12.96 -15.83 1.82
N PRO A 80 14.26 -15.64 2.11
CA PRO A 80 15.36 -16.31 1.39
C PRO A 80 15.35 -17.83 1.47
N ASP A 81 14.77 -18.44 2.51
CA ASP A 81 14.66 -19.90 2.65
C ASP A 81 13.86 -20.53 1.48
N LEU A 82 13.06 -19.74 0.77
CA LEU A 82 12.37 -20.17 -0.45
C LEU A 82 13.31 -20.44 -1.65
N LEU A 83 14.58 -20.00 -1.59
CA LEU A 83 15.57 -20.23 -2.65
C LEU A 83 15.87 -21.72 -2.85
N ASP A 84 15.71 -22.53 -1.80
CA ASP A 84 15.99 -23.97 -1.82
C ASP A 84 14.82 -24.78 -2.41
N LEU A 85 13.65 -24.16 -2.60
CA LEU A 85 12.48 -24.82 -3.17
C LEU A 85 12.56 -24.91 -4.70
N THR A 86 12.06 -26.00 -5.27
CA THR A 86 12.02 -26.25 -6.72
C THR A 86 10.89 -25.50 -7.44
N VAL A 87 10.00 -24.84 -6.70
CA VAL A 87 8.80 -24.16 -7.25
C VAL A 87 9.10 -22.82 -7.94
N PHE A 88 10.29 -22.25 -7.71
CA PHE A 88 10.70 -20.99 -8.33
C PHE A 88 11.65 -21.24 -9.50
N PRO A 89 11.50 -20.49 -10.61
CA PRO A 89 12.40 -20.64 -11.75
C PRO A 89 13.80 -20.08 -11.41
N GLU A 90 14.83 -20.66 -12.01
CA GLU A 90 16.23 -20.37 -11.65
C GLU A 90 16.66 -18.93 -11.99
N ASP A 91 16.06 -18.31 -13.00
CA ASP A 91 16.30 -16.91 -13.36
C ASP A 91 15.81 -15.95 -12.25
N ALA A 92 14.65 -16.21 -11.65
CA ALA A 92 14.15 -15.46 -10.51
C ALA A 92 15.04 -15.64 -9.27
N LYS A 93 15.49 -16.87 -9.00
CA LYS A 93 16.44 -17.14 -7.89
C LYS A 93 17.78 -16.47 -8.12
N ALA A 94 18.33 -16.52 -9.33
CA ALA A 94 19.58 -15.86 -9.69
C ALA A 94 19.47 -14.34 -9.47
N LYS A 95 18.35 -13.73 -9.90
CA LYS A 95 18.10 -12.30 -9.67
C LYS A 95 17.99 -11.97 -8.18
N ALA A 96 17.27 -12.77 -7.40
CA ALA A 96 17.13 -12.58 -5.96
C ALA A 96 18.48 -12.72 -5.23
N ARG A 97 19.27 -13.75 -5.55
CA ARG A 97 20.63 -13.94 -5.02
C ARG A 97 21.52 -12.72 -5.28
N LYS A 98 21.48 -12.17 -6.50
CA LYS A 98 22.22 -10.96 -6.85
C LYS A 98 21.78 -9.73 -6.03
N ILE A 99 20.48 -9.50 -5.89
CA ILE A 99 19.96 -8.39 -5.09
C ILE A 99 20.42 -8.53 -3.63
N LEU A 100 20.28 -9.72 -3.06
CA LEU A 100 20.67 -9.99 -1.67
C LEU A 100 22.18 -9.86 -1.45
N SER A 101 23.03 -10.21 -2.42
CA SER A 101 24.49 -10.03 -2.33
C SER A 101 24.91 -8.57 -2.42
N ASP A 102 24.20 -7.76 -3.20
CA ASP A 102 24.52 -6.34 -3.41
C ASP A 102 24.11 -5.47 -2.20
N CYS A 103 23.15 -5.93 -1.40
CA CYS A 103 22.79 -5.30 -0.13
C CYS A 103 23.86 -5.57 0.95
N LYS A 104 24.65 -4.54 1.29
CA LYS A 104 25.75 -4.59 2.30
C LYS A 104 25.36 -4.98 3.72
N VAL A 105 24.05 -5.10 4.00
CA VAL A 105 23.54 -5.63 5.25
C VAL A 105 22.94 -6.97 4.90
N LYS A 106 23.48 -8.07 5.43
CA LYS A 106 22.72 -9.33 5.57
C LYS A 106 21.42 -8.93 6.26
N VAL A 107 20.36 -8.71 5.49
CA VAL A 107 19.08 -8.25 6.00
C VAL A 107 18.54 -9.40 6.85
N LEU A 108 18.86 -9.36 8.13
CA LEU A 108 17.91 -9.17 9.21
C LEU A 108 16.63 -10.03 9.20
N VAL A 109 16.61 -11.20 8.55
CA VAL A 109 15.53 -12.19 8.77
C VAL A 109 15.53 -12.67 10.23
N HIS A 110 16.63 -12.48 10.98
CA HIS A 110 16.70 -12.74 12.42
C HIS A 110 16.12 -11.67 13.35
N ILE A 111 15.87 -10.43 12.92
CA ILE A 111 15.32 -9.42 13.85
C ILE A 111 13.80 -9.54 13.99
N LEU A 112 13.09 -10.11 13.02
CA LEU A 112 11.68 -10.45 13.22
C LEU A 112 11.45 -11.66 14.14
N THR A 113 12.40 -12.60 14.23
CA THR A 113 12.32 -13.72 15.18
C THR A 113 12.64 -13.30 16.62
N ALA A 114 13.46 -12.27 16.83
CA ALA A 114 13.84 -11.80 18.16
C ALA A 114 12.79 -10.93 18.86
N VAL A 115 11.85 -10.32 18.14
CA VAL A 115 10.82 -9.42 18.72
C VAL A 115 9.53 -10.17 19.11
N VAL A 116 9.34 -11.42 18.63
CA VAL A 116 8.13 -12.21 18.93
C VAL A 116 8.35 -13.21 20.09
N TYR A 117 9.59 -13.41 20.55
CA TYR A 117 9.93 -14.36 21.62
C TYR A 117 10.73 -13.72 22.77
N LYS A 118 10.28 -12.56 23.27
CA LYS A 118 10.65 -12.08 24.60
C LYS A 118 9.47 -11.39 25.28
#